data_AF-V2YHD4-F1
#
_entry.id   AF-V2YHD4-F1
#
_cell.length_a   1.000
_cell.length_b   1.000
_cell.length_c   1.000
_cell.angle_alpha   90.00
_cell.angle_beta   90.00
_cell.angle_gamma   90.00
#
_symmetry.space_group_name_H-M   'P 1'
#
loop_
_entity.id
_entity.type
_entity.pdbx_description
1 polymer ?
#
loop_
_entity_poly.entity_id
_entity_poly.type
_entity_poly.pdbx_seq_one_letter_code
_entity_poly.pdbx_strand_id
1 'polypeptide(L)'
;MYLNQFPVIDLPATGANIRRLRQTKGLSVRDLQQFFSFEEPQAIYKWQRGQSLPTVDNLYALSALLDVPMNDILVAADLPELHICTMSGRPEPAAHPFDPRTWWAWRNFKAA
;
A
#
# COMPACT_ATOMS: atom_id res chain seq x y z
N MET A 1 31.25 -13.62 2.68
CA MET A 1 30.12 -13.89 1.76
C MET A 1 29.25 -12.64 1.77
N TYR A 2 29.19 -11.90 0.66
CA TYR A 2 28.37 -10.69 0.58
C TYR A 2 26.89 -11.08 0.63
N LEU A 3 26.22 -10.75 1.73
CA LEU A 3 24.77 -10.77 1.82
C LEU A 3 24.24 -9.61 0.97
N ASN A 4 24.09 -9.86 -0.33
CA ASN A 4 23.34 -8.98 -1.22
C ASN A 4 21.85 -9.13 -0.86
N GLN A 5 21.46 -8.61 0.30
CA GLN A 5 20.10 -8.72 0.83
C GLN A 5 19.17 -7.90 -0.06
N PHE A 6 18.39 -8.60 -0.89
CA PHE A 6 17.26 -7.99 -1.55
C PHE A 6 16.30 -7.45 -0.48
N PRO A 7 15.73 -6.24 -0.62
CA PRO A 7 14.80 -5.73 0.38
C PRO A 7 13.55 -6.64 0.42
N VAL A 8 13.27 -7.18 1.59
CA VAL A 8 12.10 -8.04 1.84
C VAL A 8 11.08 -7.29 2.68
N ILE A 9 9.79 -7.49 2.40
CA ILE A 9 8.70 -6.93 3.18
C ILE A 9 8.58 -7.70 4.50
N ASP A 10 8.51 -6.98 5.61
CA ASP A 10 8.14 -7.51 6.92
C ASP A 10 6.62 -7.70 6.98
N LEU A 11 6.18 -8.97 6.92
CA LEU A 11 4.76 -9.32 6.95
C LEU A 11 4.09 -8.93 8.28
N PRO A 12 4.59 -9.33 9.47
CA PRO A 12 4.06 -8.88 10.75
C PRO A 12 3.94 -7.37 10.88
N ALA A 13 4.99 -6.62 10.55
CA ALA A 13 5.00 -5.17 10.67
C ALA A 13 4.05 -4.50 9.67
N THR A 14 4.00 -4.99 8.43
CA THR A 14 3.03 -4.54 7.42
C THR A 14 1.59 -4.80 7.90
N GLY A 15 1.32 -5.98 8.46
CA GLY A 15 0.01 -6.33 9.00
C GLY A 15 -0.43 -5.41 10.15
N ALA A 16 0.49 -5.14 11.09
CA ALA A 16 0.26 -4.20 12.17
C ALA A 16 0.00 -2.77 11.64
N ASN A 17 0.73 -2.35 10.60
CA ASN A 17 0.55 -1.05 9.98
C ASN A 17 -0.81 -0.92 9.27
N ILE A 18 -1.26 -1.95 8.54
CA ILE A 18 -2.61 -2.00 7.95
C ILE A 18 -3.68 -1.80 9.04
N ARG A 19 -3.55 -2.52 10.17
CA ARG A 19 -4.48 -2.39 11.30
C ARG A 19 -4.48 -0.96 11.85
N ARG A 20 -3.29 -0.38 12.06
CA ARG A 20 -3.12 0.99 12.56
C ARG A 20 -3.77 2.00 11.62
N LEU A 21 -3.44 1.99 10.33
CA LEU A 21 -3.98 2.91 9.33
C LEU A 21 -5.51 2.83 9.24
N ARG A 22 -6.06 1.61 9.22
CA ARG A 22 -7.50 1.37 9.24
C ARG A 22 -8.16 2.01 10.47
N GLN A 23 -7.59 1.78 11.66
CA GLN A 23 -8.10 2.32 12.92
C GLN A 23 -8.00 3.85 12.97
N THR A 24 -6.92 4.44 12.45
CA THR A 24 -6.75 5.89 12.34
C THR A 24 -7.82 6.52 11.44
N LYS A 25 -8.25 5.84 10.38
CA LYS A 25 -9.37 6.27 9.54
C LYS A 25 -10.75 6.00 10.16
N GLY A 26 -10.81 5.41 11.36
CA GLY A 26 -12.06 5.06 12.04
C GLY A 26 -12.83 3.90 11.39
N LEU A 27 -12.19 3.12 10.51
CA LEU A 27 -12.83 2.04 9.77
C LEU A 27 -12.81 0.74 10.58
N SER A 28 -13.90 0.00 10.58
CA SER A 28 -13.98 -1.37 11.09
C SER A 28 -13.48 -2.38 10.05
N VAL A 29 -13.27 -3.63 10.46
CA VAL A 29 -12.96 -4.73 9.52
C VAL A 29 -14.12 -4.97 8.56
N ARG A 30 -15.36 -4.76 9.02
CA ARG A 30 -16.58 -4.90 8.21
C ARG A 30 -16.64 -3.85 7.10
N ASP A 31 -16.18 -2.63 7.35
CA ASP A 31 -16.14 -1.58 6.33
C ASP A 31 -15.16 -1.94 5.21
N LEU A 32 -13.99 -2.47 5.56
CA LEU A 32 -13.06 -3.00 4.57
C LEU A 32 -13.70 -4.17 3.80
N GLN A 33 -14.30 -5.13 4.49
CA GLN A 33 -14.97 -6.27 3.85
C GLN A 33 -15.99 -5.80 2.80
N GLN A 34 -16.84 -4.83 3.16
CA GLN A 34 -17.82 -4.25 2.25
C GLN A 34 -17.15 -3.53 1.07
N PHE A 35 -16.10 -2.74 1.32
CA PHE A 35 -15.36 -2.05 0.27
C PHE A 35 -14.72 -3.02 -0.73
N PHE A 36 -14.14 -4.12 -0.25
CA PHE A 36 -13.54 -5.17 -1.08
C PHE A 36 -14.55 -6.13 -1.70
N SER A 37 -15.85 -5.98 -1.40
CA SER A 37 -16.90 -6.94 -1.78
C SER A 37 -16.56 -8.39 -1.41
N PHE A 38 -15.92 -8.58 -0.25
CA PHE A 38 -15.60 -9.91 0.24
C PHE A 38 -16.81 -10.55 0.92
N GLU A 39 -17.09 -11.81 0.57
CA GLU A 39 -18.09 -12.60 1.29
C GLU A 39 -17.74 -12.73 2.78
N GLU A 40 -16.46 -12.91 3.09
CA GLU A 40 -15.95 -13.11 4.46
C GLU A 40 -14.71 -12.22 4.76
N PRO A 41 -14.53 -11.74 6.00
CA PRO A 41 -13.42 -10.85 6.38
C PRO A 41 -12.08 -11.57 6.58
N GLN A 42 -12.00 -12.87 6.27
CA GLN A 42 -10.85 -13.71 6.64
C GLN A 42 -9.53 -13.24 6.02
N ALA A 43 -9.56 -12.74 4.79
CA ALA A 43 -8.37 -12.16 4.13
C ALA A 43 -7.81 -10.99 4.95
N ILE A 44 -8.67 -10.10 5.42
CA ILE A 44 -8.30 -8.91 6.21
C ILE A 44 -7.66 -9.33 7.54
N TYR A 45 -8.17 -10.39 8.20
CA TYR A 45 -7.54 -10.92 9.41
C TYR A 45 -6.19 -11.58 9.16
N LYS A 46 -6.00 -12.26 8.02
CA LYS A 46 -4.70 -12.82 7.63
C LYS A 46 -3.67 -11.70 7.41
N TRP A 47 -4.06 -10.63 6.72
CA TRP A 47 -3.20 -9.47 6.49
C TRP A 47 -2.80 -8.80 7.79
N GLN A 48 -3.76 -8.45 8.65
CA GLN A 48 -3.48 -7.76 9.92
C GLN A 48 -2.65 -8.58 10.92
N ARG A 49 -2.63 -9.91 10.79
CA ARG A 49 -1.80 -10.81 11.62
C ARG A 49 -0.46 -11.16 10.97
N GLY A 50 -0.15 -10.59 9.80
CA GLY A 50 1.10 -10.89 9.08
C GLY A 50 1.18 -12.33 8.54
N GLN A 51 0.04 -13.00 8.34
CA GLN A 51 0.02 -14.37 7.79
C GLN A 51 0.16 -14.41 6.27
N SER A 52 -0.22 -13.32 5.60
CA SER A 52 -0.06 -13.12 4.15
C SER A 52 -0.11 -11.64 3.83
N LEU A 53 0.43 -11.25 2.68
CA LEU A 53 0.22 -9.90 2.14
C LEU A 53 -1.13 -9.80 1.40
N PRO A 54 -1.72 -8.60 1.30
CA PRO A 54 -2.75 -8.34 0.29
C PRO A 54 -2.16 -8.55 -1.11
N THR A 55 -2.99 -8.99 -2.05
CA THR A 55 -2.62 -8.99 -3.48
C THR A 55 -2.33 -7.56 -3.93
N VAL A 56 -1.64 -7.40 -5.06
CA VAL A 56 -1.33 -6.06 -5.59
C VAL A 56 -2.59 -5.21 -5.79
N ASP A 57 -3.66 -5.80 -6.32
CA ASP A 57 -4.95 -5.11 -6.49
C ASP A 57 -5.58 -4.70 -5.17
N ASN A 58 -5.54 -5.58 -4.16
CA ASN A 58 -6.08 -5.27 -2.84
C ASN A 58 -5.22 -4.23 -2.12
N LEU A 59 -3.91 -4.23 -2.34
CA LEU A 59 -3.00 -3.22 -1.82
C LEU A 59 -3.27 -1.85 -2.48
N TYR A 60 -3.55 -1.83 -3.79
CA TYR A 60 -3.97 -0.62 -4.50
C TYR A 60 -5.28 -0.07 -3.95
N ALA A 61 -6.27 -0.94 -3.80
CA ALA A 61 -7.55 -0.58 -3.22
C ALA A 61 -7.43 -0.12 -1.74
N LEU A 62 -6.54 -0.74 -0.94
CA LEU A 62 -6.20 -0.23 0.40
C LEU A 62 -5.59 1.17 0.34
N SER A 63 -4.67 1.42 -0.60
CA SER A 63 -4.03 2.74 -0.76
C SER A 63 -5.06 3.84 -1.05
N ALA A 64 -6.03 3.54 -1.92
CA ALA A 64 -7.13 4.45 -2.24
C ALA A 64 -8.10 4.64 -1.06
N LEU A 65 -8.48 3.55 -0.36
CA LEU A 65 -9.39 3.61 0.78
C LEU A 65 -8.79 4.36 1.98
N LEU A 66 -7.52 4.11 2.25
CA LEU A 66 -6.79 4.68 3.38
C LEU A 66 -6.13 6.02 3.04
N ASP A 67 -6.19 6.46 1.79
CA ASP A 67 -5.64 7.73 1.30
C ASP A 67 -4.16 7.89 1.67
N VAL A 68 -3.39 6.83 1.42
CA VAL A 68 -1.93 6.77 1.61
C VAL A 68 -1.33 5.97 0.45
N PRO A 69 -0.11 6.28 -0.01
CA PRO A 69 0.53 5.50 -1.07
C PRO A 69 0.82 4.07 -0.58
N MET A 70 0.89 3.11 -1.52
CA MET A 70 1.18 1.69 -1.19
C MET A 70 2.44 1.52 -0.35
N ASN A 71 3.46 2.32 -0.63
CA ASN A 71 4.75 2.26 0.07
C ASN A 71 4.62 2.61 1.57
N ASP A 72 3.65 3.44 1.94
CA ASP A 72 3.41 3.81 3.34
C ASP A 72 2.60 2.73 4.09
N ILE A 73 2.03 1.77 3.35
CA ILE A 73 1.36 0.59 3.91
C ILE A 73 2.41 -0.50 4.19
N LEU A 74 3.33 -0.73 3.25
CA LEU A 74 4.36 -1.75 3.34
C LEU A 74 5.47 -1.36 4.31
N VAL A 75 5.97 -2.33 5.07
CA VAL A 75 7.13 -2.16 5.95
C VAL A 75 8.23 -3.09 5.48
N ALA A 76 9.45 -2.58 5.26
CA ALA A 76 10.61 -3.39 4.92
C ALA A 76 11.24 -4.01 6.19
N ALA A 77 11.65 -5.27 6.12
CA ALA A 77 12.28 -5.99 7.23
C ALA A 77 13.70 -5.48 7.51
N ASP A 78 14.45 -5.17 6.45
CA ASP A 78 15.77 -4.56 6.50
C ASP A 78 15.94 -3.76 5.20
N LEU A 79 16.11 -2.44 5.30
CA LEU A 79 16.60 -1.62 4.18
C LEU A 79 18.13 -1.65 4.26
N PRO A 80 18.85 -2.46 3.46
CA PRO A 80 20.23 -2.12 3.20
C PRO A 80 20.24 -0.70 2.60
N GLU A 81 21.15 0.16 3.06
CA GLU A 81 21.40 1.44 2.38
C GLU A 81 21.68 1.12 0.92
N LEU A 82 20.70 1.36 0.05
CA LEU A 82 20.84 1.18 -1.39
C LEU A 82 21.75 2.30 -1.90
N HIS A 83 23.05 2.16 -1.70
CA HIS A 83 24.08 2.92 -2.40
C HIS A 83 24.12 2.45 -3.85
N ILE A 84 23.09 2.83 -4.61
CA ILE A 84 23.17 2.78 -6.07
C ILE A 84 24.19 3.85 -6.45
N CYS A 85 25.39 3.42 -6.84
CA CYS A 85 26.40 4.31 -7.41
C CYS A 85 25.75 5.09 -8.56
N THR A 86 25.38 6.34 -8.27
CA THR A 86 24.78 7.26 -9.23
C THR A 86 25.89 7.71 -10.16
N MET A 87 26.16 6.93 -11.20
CA MET A 87 26.94 7.42 -12.33
C MET A 87 26.02 8.33 -13.15
N SER A 88 26.15 9.64 -12.89
CA SER A 88 25.90 10.74 -13.82
C SER A 88 24.49 10.86 -14.44
N GLY A 89 23.70 11.81 -13.92
CA GLY A 89 22.87 12.71 -14.72
C GLY A 89 21.50 12.22 -15.19
N ARG A 90 20.48 12.37 -14.34
CA ARG A 90 19.09 12.50 -14.80
C ARG A 90 18.42 13.64 -14.02
N PRO A 91 17.79 14.62 -14.69
CA PRO A 91 17.11 15.70 -13.99
C PRO A 91 15.91 15.14 -13.23
N GLU A 92 15.62 15.75 -12.08
CA GLU A 92 14.52 15.39 -11.19
C GLU A 92 13.22 15.08 -11.95
N PRO A 93 12.52 13.97 -11.64
CA PRO A 93 11.13 13.85 -12.05
C PRO A 93 10.34 14.86 -11.21
N ALA A 94 9.84 15.89 -11.89
CA ALA A 94 8.96 16.91 -11.33
C ALA A 94 7.90 16.27 -10.42
N ALA A 95 7.74 16.85 -9.23
CA ALA A 95 6.73 16.53 -8.24
C ALA A 95 5.47 15.93 -8.86
N HIS A 96 5.21 14.65 -8.62
CA HIS A 96 3.94 14.04 -8.98
C HIS A 96 2.86 14.59 -8.05
N PRO A 97 1.90 15.40 -8.52
CA PRO A 97 0.75 15.75 -7.72
C PRO A 97 -0.25 14.62 -7.93
N PHE A 98 -0.12 13.55 -7.14
CA PHE A 98 -1.27 12.68 -6.93
C PHE A 98 -2.21 13.45 -5.99
N ASP A 99 -2.95 14.43 -6.53
CA ASP A 99 -4.01 15.16 -5.82
C ASP A 99 -5.32 14.36 -5.94
N PRO A 100 -5.77 13.69 -4.87
CA PRO A 100 -6.98 12.86 -4.89
C PRO A 100 -8.26 13.64 -5.18
N ARG A 101 -8.22 14.98 -5.15
CA ARG A 101 -9.38 15.85 -5.37
C ARG A 101 -9.86 15.87 -6.82
N THR A 102 -9.02 15.45 -7.78
CA THR A 102 -9.35 15.48 -9.23
C THR A 102 -9.92 14.16 -9.78
N TRP A 103 -10.01 13.10 -8.97
CA TRP A 103 -10.52 11.78 -9.38
C TRP A 103 -12.00 11.79 -9.81
N TRP A 104 -12.82 12.72 -9.29
CA TRP A 104 -14.23 12.84 -9.67
C TRP A 104 -14.46 13.23 -11.14
N ALA A 105 -13.48 13.87 -11.79
CA ALA A 105 -13.61 14.33 -13.17
C ALA A 105 -13.64 13.19 -14.20
N TRP A 106 -13.04 12.04 -13.91
CA TRP A 106 -12.92 10.92 -14.84
C TRP A 106 -14.09 9.92 -14.77
N ARG A 107 -14.95 10.00 -13.73
CA ARG A 107 -16.06 9.05 -13.53
C ARG A 107 -17.26 9.26 -14.47
N ASN A 108 -17.28 10.35 -15.25
CA ASN A 108 -18.40 10.72 -16.12
C ASN A 108 -18.19 10.43 -17.62
N PHE A 109 -17.07 9.83 -18.02
CA PHE A 109 -16.78 9.57 -19.44
C PHE A 109 -17.25 8.21 -19.98
N LYS A 110 -18.07 7.46 -19.24
CA LYS A 110 -18.61 6.15 -19.68
C LYS A 110 -20.14 6.10 -19.74
N ALA A 111 -20.73 7.18 -20.26
CA ALA A 111 -22.11 7.19 -20.71
C ALA A 111 -22.24 8.13 -21.93
N ALA A 112 -21.96 7.57 -23.12
CA ALA A 112 -22.44 8.04 -24.42
C ALA A 112 -22.33 6.87 -25.40
#